data_AF-A0A7Y1Z0Y2-F1
#
_entry.id   AF-A0A7Y1Z0Y2-F1
#
_cell.length_a   1.000
_cell.length_b   1.000
_cell.length_c   1.000
_cell.angle_alpha   90.00
_cell.angle_beta   90.00
_cell.angle_gamma   90.00
#
_symmetry.space_group_name_H-M   'P 1'
#
loop_
_entity.id
_entity.type
_entity.pdbx_description
1 polymer ?
#
loop_
_entity_poly.entity_id
_entity_poly.type
_entity_poly.pdbx_seq_one_letter_code
_entity_poly.pdbx_strand_id
1 'polypeptide(L)' 'MARGKVVVLGAGAWGAALATLAAANGHKVALWARRQDLADRLNQD' A
#
# COMPACT_ATOMS: atom_id res chain seq x y z
N MET A 1 1.51 19.47 7.07
CA MET A 1 1.24 18.61 5.89
C MET A 1 -0.15 18.00 6.04
N ALA A 2 -1.02 18.11 5.03
CA ALA A 2 -2.37 17.51 5.08
C ALA A 2 -2.28 15.98 5.00
N ARG A 3 -2.92 15.29 5.95
CA ARG A 3 -2.87 13.83 6.09
C ARG A 3 -4.03 13.22 5.32
N GLY A 4 -3.74 12.67 4.14
CA GLY A 4 -4.74 12.13 3.20
C GLY A 4 -4.91 10.62 3.25
N LYS A 5 -5.99 10.11 2.63
CA LYS A 5 -6.16 8.69 2.31
C LYS A 5 -5.58 8.43 0.91
N VAL A 6 -4.73 7.42 0.78
CA VAL A 6 -4.06 7.04 -0.47
C VAL A 6 -4.37 5.58 -0.78
N VAL A 7 -4.76 5.30 -2.03
CA VAL A 7 -4.88 3.95 -2.55
C VAL A 7 -3.81 3.75 -3.62
N VAL A 8 -3.02 2.68 -3.48
CA VAL A 8 -2.07 2.25 -4.51
C VAL A 8 -2.62 1.00 -5.19
N LEU A 9 -2.82 1.07 -6.50
CA LEU A 9 -3.34 -0.04 -7.29
C LEU A 9 -2.18 -0.87 -7.84
N GLY A 10 -1.99 -2.06 -7.28
CA GLY A 10 -0.99 -3.05 -7.70
C GLY A 10 0.12 -3.21 -6.69
N ALA A 11 0.20 -4.39 -6.06
CA ALA A 11 1.23 -4.74 -5.08
C ALA A 11 2.53 -5.28 -5.69
N GLY A 12 2.96 -4.73 -6.83
CA GLY A 12 4.29 -4.98 -7.39
C GLY A 12 5.38 -4.19 -6.65
N ALA A 13 6.65 -4.38 -7.02
CA ALA A 13 7.79 -3.73 -6.35
C ALA A 13 7.62 -2.21 -6.18
N TRP A 14 7.21 -1.52 -7.26
CA TRP A 14 6.97 -0.07 -7.22
C TRP A 14 5.72 0.32 -6.42
N GLY A 15 4.66 -0.48 -6.47
CA GLY A 15 3.44 -0.18 -5.72
C GLY A 15 3.64 -0.34 -4.22
N ALA A 16 4.37 -1.38 -3.80
CA ALA A 16 4.79 -1.54 -2.41
C ALA A 16 5.70 -0.38 -1.97
N ALA A 17 6.69 0.01 -2.78
CA ALA A 17 7.59 1.13 -2.45
C ALA A 17 6.84 2.46 -2.28
N LEU A 18 5.90 2.77 -3.18
CA LEU A 18 5.06 3.97 -3.09
C LEU A 18 4.12 3.93 -1.89
N ALA A 19 3.53 2.77 -1.59
CA ALA A 19 2.67 2.59 -0.41
C ALA A 19 3.46 2.83 0.89
N THR A 20 4.67 2.26 1.00
CA THR A 20 5.56 2.46 2.14
C THR A 20 5.98 3.92 2.29
N LEU A 21 6.36 4.59 1.20
CA LEU A 21 6.73 6.01 1.24
C LEU A 21 5.56 6.89 1.69
N ALA A 22 4.36 6.66 1.16
CA ALA A 22 3.17 7.41 1.57
C ALA A 22 2.82 7.16 3.04
N ALA A 23 2.95 5.92 3.52
CA ALA A 23 2.72 5.57 4.91
C ALA A 23 3.76 6.23 5.84
N ALA A 24 5.03 6.23 5.46
CA ALA A 24 6.11 6.91 6.19
C ALA A 24 5.90 8.43 6.29
N ASN A 25 5.25 9.03 5.29
CA ASN A 25 4.83 10.44 5.31
C ASN A 25 3.53 10.68 6.10
N GLY A 26 3.01 9.66 6.80
CA GLY A 26 1.87 9.74 7.71
C GLY A 26 0.51 9.61 7.04
N HIS A 27 0.42 9.25 5.77
CA HIS A 27 -0.86 9.03 5.08
C HIS A 27 -1.52 7.71 5.50
N LYS A 28 -2.85 7.65 5.45
CA LYS A 28 -3.58 6.37 5.57
C LYS A 28 -3.56 5.69 4.22
N VAL A 29 -2.80 4.61 4.09
CA VAL A 29 -2.57 3.92 2.83
C VAL A 29 -3.35 2.61 2.76
N ALA A 30 -3.88 2.29 1.59
CA ALA A 30 -4.33 0.95 1.24
C ALA A 30 -3.62 0.50 -0.05
N LEU A 31 -3.06 -0.71 -0.05
CA LEU A 31 -2.41 -1.33 -1.19
C LEU A 31 -3.33 -2.41 -1.75
N TRP A 32 -3.75 -2.28 -3.00
CA TRP A 32 -4.59 -3.26 -3.66
C TRP A 32 -3.76 -4.26 -4.46
N ALA A 33 -4.07 -5.55 -4.30
CA ALA A 33 -3.54 -6.62 -5.14
C ALA A 33 -4.69 -7.31 -5.86
N ARG A 34 -4.46 -7.69 -7.13
CA ARG A 34 -5.46 -8.43 -7.92
C ARG A 34 -5.77 -9.80 -7.32
N ARG A 35 -4.76 -10.48 -6.79
CA ARG A 35 -4.91 -11.83 -6.26
C ARG A 35 -5.05 -11.78 -4.74
N GLN A 36 -6.04 -12.48 -4.21
CA GLN A 36 -6.32 -12.52 -2.78
C GLN A 36 -5.18 -13.14 -1.97
N ASP A 37 -4.56 -14.22 -2.47
CA ASP A 37 -3.41 -14.87 -1.84
C ASP A 37 -2.24 -13.90 -1.58
N LEU A 38 -2.01 -12.97 -2.51
CA LEU A 38 -0.98 -11.95 -2.38
C LEU A 38 -1.37 -10.89 -1.36
N ALA A 39 -2.63 -10.44 -1.37
CA ALA A 39 -3.11 -9.48 -0.39
C ALA A 39 -3.05 -10.04 1.04
N ASP A 40 -3.42 -11.31 1.23
CA ASP A 40 -3.40 -11.96 2.54
C ASP A 40 -1.97 -12.08 3.08
N ARG A 41 -1.02 -12.50 2.23
CA ARG A 41 0.40 -12.56 2.58
C ARG A 41 0.94 -11.19 3.00
N LEU A 42 0.65 -10.14 2.23
CA LEU A 42 1.10 -8.78 2.53
C LEU A 42 0.51 -8.20 3.82
N ASN A 43 -0.66 -8.69 4.26
CA ASN A 43 -1.28 -8.29 5.52
C ASN A 43 -0.77 -9.09 6.73
N GLN A 44 0.01 -10.15 6.52
CA GLN A 44 0.60 -10.97 7.57
C GLN A 44 2.10 -10.68 7.81
N ASP A 45 2.73 -9.89 6.94
CA ASP A 45 4.08 -9.35 7.11
C ASP A 45 4.07 -8.14 8.07
#